data_AF-A0A6J6SD25-F1
#
_entry.id   AF-A0A6J6SD25-F1
#
_cell.length_a   1.000
_cell.length_b   1.000
_cell.length_c   1.000
_cell.angle_alpha   90.00
_cell.angle_beta   90.00
_cell.angle_gamma   90.00
#
_symmetry.space_group_name_H-M   'P 1'
#
loop_
_entity.id
_entity.type
_entity.pdbx_description
1 polymer ?
#
loop_
_entity_poly.entity_id
_entity_poly.type
_entity_poly.pdbx_seq_one_letter_code
_entity_poly.pdbx_strand_id
1 'polypeptide(L)'
;MLIQSPERNWDRLFSSHPDHMAAGEAAIQAVYPDARNPFAFEDLLKDEGLEPWRVREVWVMSHHTPDHFVDVTETFDKKLAALHAHVSQTAHNPNLETMIREWGERNAKLNGLADGRVAEIFRIVSSD
;
A
#
# COMPACT_ATOMS: atom_id res chain seq x y z
N MET A 1 0.72 9.34 0.96
CA MET A 1 0.90 8.30 2.00
C MET A 1 0.44 6.97 1.42
N LEU A 2 1.09 5.85 1.73
CA LEU A 2 0.70 4.51 1.27
C LEU A 2 0.05 3.74 2.44
N ILE A 3 -1.13 3.17 2.23
CA ILE A 3 -1.89 2.42 3.25
C ILE A 3 -2.44 1.10 2.71
N GLN A 4 -2.78 0.17 3.58
CA GLN A 4 -3.62 -1.00 3.25
C GLN A 4 -5.09 -0.59 3.08
N SER A 5 -5.85 -1.35 2.30
CA SER A 5 -7.30 -1.20 2.21
C SER A 5 -7.96 -1.46 3.57
N PRO A 6 -8.76 -0.52 4.12
CA PRO A 6 -9.58 -0.76 5.30
C PRO A 6 -10.79 -1.66 4.99
N GLU A 7 -11.08 -1.89 3.70
CA GLU A 7 -12.23 -2.65 3.24
C GLU A 7 -11.92 -4.13 3.02
N ARG A 8 -12.93 -4.97 3.31
CA ARG A 8 -12.90 -6.40 3.02
C ARG A 8 -12.98 -6.65 1.52
N ASN A 9 -11.95 -7.27 0.96
CA ASN A 9 -11.97 -7.84 -0.38
C ASN A 9 -12.47 -9.30 -0.33
N TRP A 10 -13.73 -9.52 -0.70
CA TRP A 10 -14.34 -10.86 -0.73
C TRP A 10 -13.79 -11.76 -1.84
N ASP A 11 -13.31 -11.18 -2.94
CA ASP A 11 -12.69 -11.91 -4.06
C ASP A 11 -11.26 -12.37 -3.73
N ARG A 12 -10.62 -11.70 -2.75
CA ARG A 12 -9.26 -12.02 -2.27
C ARG A 12 -9.17 -11.96 -0.75
N LEU A 13 -9.85 -12.88 -0.07
CA LEU A 13 -10.00 -12.86 1.39
C LEU A 13 -8.68 -12.68 2.16
N PHE A 14 -7.60 -13.33 1.72
CA PHE A 14 -6.28 -13.26 2.37
C PHE A 14 -5.62 -11.87 2.31
N SER A 15 -5.96 -11.01 1.34
CA SER A 15 -5.44 -9.63 1.33
C SER A 15 -6.05 -8.79 2.45
N SER A 16 -7.17 -9.24 3.01
CA SER A 16 -7.95 -8.52 4.03
C SER A 16 -7.71 -9.07 5.43
N HIS A 17 -6.49 -9.50 5.77
CA HIS A 17 -6.17 -9.89 7.15
C HIS A 17 -6.66 -8.79 8.12
N PRO A 18 -7.29 -9.13 9.27
CA PRO A 18 -7.82 -8.13 10.20
C PRO A 18 -6.84 -6.98 10.51
N ASP A 19 -5.57 -7.33 10.73
CA ASP A 19 -4.51 -6.34 10.98
C ASP A 19 -4.25 -5.40 9.80
N HIS A 20 -4.37 -5.87 8.55
CA HIS A 20 -4.24 -5.00 7.37
C HIS A 20 -5.35 -3.96 7.33
N MET A 21 -6.59 -4.38 7.57
CA MET A 21 -7.74 -3.49 7.54
C MET A 21 -7.67 -2.49 8.71
N ALA A 22 -7.33 -2.95 9.91
CA ALA A 22 -7.17 -2.09 11.08
C ALA A 22 -6.04 -1.07 10.88
N ALA A 23 -4.91 -1.48 10.30
CA ALA A 23 -3.82 -0.56 9.97
C ALA A 23 -4.23 0.46 8.89
N GLY A 24 -4.98 0.03 7.86
CA GLY A 24 -5.54 0.91 6.84
C GLY A 24 -6.49 1.96 7.43
N GLU A 25 -7.39 1.52 8.31
CA GLU A 25 -8.38 2.38 8.98
C GLU A 25 -7.71 3.39 9.91
N ALA A 26 -6.77 2.94 10.76
CA ALA A 26 -6.02 3.84 11.63
C ALA A 26 -5.21 4.86 10.82
N ALA A 27 -4.59 4.43 9.72
CA ALA A 27 -3.81 5.32 8.87
C ALA A 27 -4.66 6.38 8.16
N ILE A 28 -5.85 6.03 7.64
CA ILE A 28 -6.71 7.01 6.97
C ILE A 28 -7.33 8.00 7.96
N GLN A 29 -7.66 7.57 9.19
CA GLN A 29 -8.11 8.46 10.26
C GLN A 29 -7.01 9.46 10.66
N ALA A 30 -5.77 8.97 10.79
CA ALA A 30 -4.61 9.82 11.05
C ALA A 30 -4.39 10.86 9.94
N VAL A 31 -4.65 10.50 8.67
CA VAL A 31 -4.60 11.45 7.55
C VAL A 31 -5.74 12.47 7.60
N TYR A 32 -6.98 11.98 7.76
CA TYR A 32 -8.18 12.79 7.77
C TYR A 32 -9.18 12.29 8.82
N PRO A 33 -9.60 13.14 9.77
CA PRO A 33 -9.30 14.57 9.86
C PRO A 33 -8.04 14.91 10.69
N ASP A 34 -7.38 13.93 11.32
CA ASP A 34 -6.50 14.17 12.47
C ASP A 34 -5.30 15.08 12.17
N ALA A 35 -4.42 14.70 11.23
CA ALA A 35 -3.17 15.42 10.97
C ALA A 35 -3.38 16.89 10.56
N ARG A 36 -4.54 17.22 9.97
CA ARG A 36 -4.86 18.59 9.51
C ARG A 36 -5.64 19.42 10.54
N ASN A 37 -6.04 18.82 11.65
CA ASN A 37 -6.86 19.45 12.67
C ASN A 37 -6.02 19.81 13.90
N PRO A 38 -5.70 21.10 14.13
CA PRO A 38 -4.92 21.51 15.30
C PRO A 38 -5.59 21.20 16.65
N PHE A 39 -6.88 20.85 16.65
CA PHE A 39 -7.65 20.51 17.84
C PHE A 39 -7.77 19.00 18.10
N ALA A 40 -7.23 18.14 17.22
CA ALA A 40 -7.31 16.69 17.40
C ALA A 40 -6.37 16.22 18.53
N PHE A 41 -5.13 16.70 18.51
CA PHE A 41 -4.07 16.38 19.48
C PHE A 41 -3.31 17.66 19.83
N GLU A 42 -3.87 18.46 20.74
CA GLU A 42 -3.37 19.80 21.03
C GLU A 42 -1.95 19.81 21.65
N ASP A 43 -1.57 18.71 22.30
CA ASP A 43 -0.24 18.45 22.86
C ASP A 43 0.85 18.38 21.78
N LEU A 44 0.56 17.78 20.62
CA LEU A 44 1.52 17.75 19.50
C LEU A 44 1.92 19.17 19.05
N LEU A 45 0.97 20.11 19.06
CA LEU A 45 1.27 21.51 18.72
C LEU A 45 1.89 22.26 19.90
N LYS A 46 1.29 22.18 21.09
CA LYS A 46 1.66 23.01 22.25
C LYS A 46 2.98 22.59 22.89
N ASP A 47 3.20 21.29 23.00
CA ASP A 47 4.33 20.72 23.74
C ASP A 47 5.47 20.29 22.79
N GLU A 48 5.14 19.79 21.59
CA GLU A 48 6.13 19.32 20.61
C GLU A 48 6.37 20.27 19.42
N GLY A 49 5.51 21.28 19.20
CA GLY A 49 5.67 22.23 18.09
C GLY A 49 5.38 21.65 16.70
N LEU A 50 4.62 20.54 16.62
CA LEU A 50 4.23 19.90 15.38
C LEU A 50 3.00 20.60 14.78
N GLU A 51 3.24 21.39 13.73
CA GLU A 51 2.19 22.11 13.01
C GLU A 51 1.25 21.16 12.24
N PRO A 52 -0.03 21.52 12.06
CA PRO A 52 -0.97 20.74 11.25
C PRO A 52 -0.44 20.46 9.85
N TRP A 53 -0.59 19.21 9.43
CA TRP A 53 -0.10 18.73 8.14
C TRP A 53 -1.23 18.22 7.26
N ARG A 54 -1.23 18.63 5.99
CA ARG A 54 -2.13 18.10 4.97
C ARG A 54 -1.39 17.09 4.10
N VAL A 55 -1.75 15.82 4.27
CA VAL A 55 -1.43 14.80 3.27
C VAL A 55 -2.29 15.09 2.04
N ARG A 56 -1.67 15.17 0.85
CA ARG A 56 -2.38 15.49 -0.40
C ARG A 56 -3.08 14.28 -1.01
N GLU A 57 -2.39 13.14 -0.97
CA GLU A 57 -2.86 11.89 -1.57
C GLU A 57 -2.60 10.70 -0.65
N VAL A 58 -3.57 9.79 -0.64
CA VAL A 58 -3.46 8.47 -0.05
C VAL A 58 -3.53 7.42 -1.16
N TRP A 59 -2.51 6.57 -1.22
CA TRP A 59 -2.39 5.48 -2.15
C TRP A 59 -2.77 4.20 -1.40
N VAL A 60 -3.87 3.57 -1.78
CA VAL A 60 -4.43 2.41 -1.09
C VAL A 60 -4.04 1.14 -1.85
N MET A 61 -3.25 0.28 -1.20
CA MET A 61 -2.91 -1.05 -1.73
C MET A 61 -4.00 -2.06 -1.38
N SER A 62 -4.04 -3.19 -2.12
CA SER A 62 -5.00 -4.28 -1.90
C SER A 62 -6.49 -3.88 -2.02
N HIS A 63 -6.78 -2.70 -2.57
CA HIS A 63 -8.15 -2.25 -2.83
C HIS A 63 -8.85 -3.17 -3.83
N HIS A 64 -10.17 -3.38 -3.68
CA HIS A 64 -10.93 -4.29 -4.55
C HIS A 64 -11.16 -3.70 -5.96
N THR A 65 -11.09 -2.38 -6.09
CA THR A 65 -11.17 -1.62 -7.36
C THR A 65 -10.02 -0.62 -7.46
N PRO A 66 -8.79 -1.05 -7.76
CA PRO A 66 -7.68 -0.13 -8.02
C PRO A 66 -7.90 0.62 -9.33
N ASP A 67 -7.44 1.87 -9.40
CA ASP A 67 -7.59 2.76 -10.56
C ASP A 67 -6.26 3.36 -11.05
N HIS A 68 -5.16 2.98 -10.41
CA HIS A 68 -3.82 3.41 -10.76
C HIS A 68 -2.87 2.22 -10.77
N PHE A 69 -1.84 2.27 -11.63
CA PHE A 69 -0.77 1.29 -11.65
C PHE A 69 0.59 1.95 -11.90
N VAL A 70 1.64 1.32 -11.41
CA VAL A 70 3.02 1.72 -11.62
C VAL A 70 3.77 0.54 -12.24
N ASP A 71 4.41 0.77 -13.39
CA ASP A 71 5.35 -0.19 -13.99
C ASP A 71 6.62 -0.24 -13.12
N VAL A 72 6.85 -1.38 -12.47
CA VAL A 72 7.97 -1.58 -11.55
C VAL A 72 9.05 -2.50 -12.15
N THR A 73 9.00 -2.75 -13.46
CA THR A 73 9.87 -3.73 -14.14
C THR A 73 11.35 -3.51 -13.85
N GLU A 74 11.82 -2.26 -13.99
CA GLU A 74 13.23 -1.91 -13.79
C GLU A 74 13.66 -1.95 -12.31
N THR A 75 12.71 -2.03 -11.39
CA THR A 75 12.95 -2.07 -9.93
C THR A 75 12.55 -3.39 -9.29
N PHE A 76 12.09 -4.37 -10.07
CA PHE A 76 11.53 -5.61 -9.55
C PHE A 76 12.56 -6.41 -8.75
N ASP A 77 13.82 -6.43 -9.19
CA ASP A 77 14.90 -7.11 -8.48
C ASP A 77 15.15 -6.50 -7.08
N LYS A 78 14.97 -5.19 -6.93
CA LYS A 78 15.06 -4.52 -5.61
C LYS A 78 13.92 -4.95 -4.69
N LYS A 79 12.72 -5.11 -5.24
CA LYS A 79 11.55 -5.64 -4.50
C LYS A 79 11.81 -7.07 -4.02
N LEU A 80 12.35 -7.94 -4.87
CA LEU A 80 12.72 -9.30 -4.49
C LEU A 80 13.79 -9.31 -3.41
N ALA A 81 14.84 -8.51 -3.56
CA ALA A 81 15.89 -8.39 -2.55
C ALA A 81 15.33 -7.94 -1.19
N ALA A 82 14.41 -6.97 -1.18
CA ALA A 82 13.73 -6.53 0.04
C ALA A 82 12.90 -7.65 0.67
N LEU A 83 12.15 -8.43 -0.11
CA LEU A 83 11.37 -9.57 0.40
C LEU A 83 12.28 -10.67 0.97
N HIS A 84 13.41 -10.97 0.34
CA HIS A 84 14.38 -11.95 0.83
C HIS A 84 15.08 -11.51 2.13
N ALA A 85 15.14 -10.22 2.42
CA ALA A 85 15.67 -9.72 3.69
C ALA A 85 14.80 -10.15 4.90
N HIS A 86 13.52 -10.48 4.70
CA HIS A 86 12.62 -11.00 5.73
C HIS A 86 12.81 -12.52 5.96
N VAL A 87 14.03 -12.93 6.32
CA VAL A 87 14.48 -14.34 6.35
C VAL A 87 13.49 -15.28 7.05
N SER A 88 12.99 -14.92 8.24
CA SER A 88 12.06 -15.77 8.99
C SER A 88 10.72 -16.02 8.28
N GLN A 89 10.34 -15.15 7.34
CA GLN A 89 9.08 -15.21 6.60
C GLN A 89 9.25 -15.80 5.20
N THR A 90 10.42 -15.64 4.58
CA THR A 90 10.58 -15.93 3.15
C THR A 90 11.59 -17.02 2.83
N ALA A 91 12.55 -17.32 3.71
CA ALA A 91 13.62 -18.28 3.41
C ALA A 91 13.12 -19.71 3.12
N HIS A 92 11.95 -20.08 3.66
CA HIS A 92 11.35 -21.40 3.46
C HIS A 92 10.48 -21.48 2.18
N ASN A 93 10.33 -20.39 1.44
CA ASN A 93 9.50 -20.34 0.24
C ASN A 93 10.36 -20.31 -1.03
N PRO A 94 10.66 -21.45 -1.67
CA PRO A 94 11.47 -21.49 -2.88
C PRO A 94 10.77 -20.87 -4.10
N ASN A 95 9.45 -20.66 -4.04
CA ASN A 95 8.63 -20.17 -5.14
C ASN A 95 8.30 -18.68 -5.03
N LEU A 96 8.90 -17.97 -4.07
CA LEU A 96 8.57 -16.58 -3.79
C LEU A 96 8.70 -15.68 -5.01
N GLU A 97 9.83 -15.75 -5.72
CA GLU A 97 10.06 -14.92 -6.91
C GLU A 97 9.01 -15.18 -7.98
N THR A 98 8.80 -16.45 -8.35
CA THR A 98 7.81 -16.84 -9.36
C THR A 98 6.42 -16.31 -9.01
N MET A 99 5.99 -16.52 -7.76
CA MET A 99 4.69 -16.05 -7.28
C MET A 99 4.54 -14.52 -7.39
N ILE A 100 5.54 -13.77 -6.95
CA ILE A 100 5.51 -12.29 -6.97
C ILE A 100 5.58 -11.76 -8.41
N ARG A 101 6.34 -12.43 -9.28
CA ARG A 101 6.47 -12.08 -10.70
C ARG A 101 5.16 -12.32 -11.43
N GLU A 102 4.54 -13.49 -11.28
CA GLU A 102 3.25 -13.82 -11.88
C GLU A 102 2.14 -12.85 -11.46
N TRP A 103 2.13 -12.42 -10.20
CA TRP A 103 1.18 -11.39 -9.73
C TRP A 103 1.44 -10.05 -10.41
N GLY A 104 2.70 -9.63 -10.49
CA GLY A 104 3.09 -8.39 -11.15
C GLY A 104 2.77 -8.39 -12.65
N GLU A 105 3.03 -9.49 -13.34
CA GLU A 105 2.76 -9.66 -14.78
C GLU A 105 1.26 -9.67 -15.06
N ARG A 106 0.46 -10.32 -14.20
CA ARG A 106 -1.00 -10.26 -14.31
C ARG A 106 -1.51 -8.82 -14.19
N ASN A 107 -1.00 -8.07 -13.21
CA ASN A 107 -1.36 -6.66 -13.05
C ASN A 107 -0.94 -5.82 -14.25
N ALA A 108 0.28 -6.02 -14.77
CA ALA A 108 0.80 -5.30 -15.92
C ALA A 108 -0.08 -5.54 -17.16
N LYS A 109 -0.40 -6.81 -17.43
CA LYS A 109 -1.25 -7.21 -18.55
C LYS A 109 -2.66 -6.63 -18.46
N LEU A 110 -3.28 -6.69 -17.27
CA LEU A 110 -4.61 -6.10 -17.04
C LEU A 110 -4.64 -4.59 -17.25
N ASN A 111 -3.49 -3.92 -17.14
CA ASN A 111 -3.34 -2.48 -17.33
C ASN A 111 -2.67 -2.11 -18.68
N GLY A 112 -2.59 -3.07 -19.62
CA GLY A 112 -2.18 -2.81 -21.00
C GLY A 112 -0.67 -2.65 -21.23
N LEU A 113 0.18 -3.07 -20.29
CA LEU A 113 1.62 -3.15 -20.50
C LEU A 113 1.99 -4.36 -21.37
N ALA A 114 3.14 -4.27 -22.05
CA ALA A 114 3.68 -5.35 -22.87
C ALA A 114 4.05 -6.60 -22.04
N ASP A 115 4.13 -7.76 -22.70
CA ASP A 115 4.53 -9.02 -22.07
C ASP A 115 5.93 -8.90 -21.43
N GLY A 116 6.11 -9.55 -20.28
CA GLY A 116 7.33 -9.50 -19.47
C GLY A 116 7.47 -8.28 -18.56
N ARG A 117 6.51 -7.33 -18.61
CA ARG A 117 6.44 -6.20 -17.66
C ARG A 117 5.72 -6.63 -16.38
N VAL A 118 6.02 -5.95 -15.28
CA VAL A 118 5.39 -6.16 -13.97
C VAL A 118 4.86 -4.84 -13.41
N ALA A 119 3.68 -4.88 -12.78
CA ALA A 119 3.06 -3.67 -12.23
C ALA A 119 2.54 -3.87 -10.79
N GLU A 120 2.61 -2.80 -10.02
CA GLU A 120 1.89 -2.64 -8.76
C GLU A 120 0.66 -1.77 -8.97
N ILE A 121 -0.43 -2.07 -8.26
CA ILE A 121 -1.74 -1.45 -8.46
C ILE A 121 -2.22 -0.80 -7.17
N PHE A 122 -2.85 0.36 -7.31
CA PHE A 122 -3.29 1.19 -6.19
C PHE A 122 -4.64 1.82 -6.52
N ARG A 123 -5.38 2.20 -5.46
CA ARG A 123 -6.46 3.18 -5.54
C ARG A 123 -5.91 4.52 -5.01
N ILE A 124 -5.97 5.59 -5.80
CA ILE A 124 -5.53 6.91 -5.33
C ILE A 124 -6.75 7.68 -4.80
N VAL A 125 -6.61 8.20 -3.57
CA VAL A 125 -7.62 9.04 -2.91
C VAL A 125 -7.01 10.41 -2.64
N SER A 126 -7.67 11.46 -3.14
CA SER A 126 -7.34 12.84 -2.78
C SER A 126 -7.83 13.12 -1.36
N SER A 127 -6.95 13.70 -0.54
CA SER A 127 -7.28 14.14 0.83
C SER A 127 -7.17 15.66 1.02
N ASP A 128 -6.92 16.39 -0.07
CA ASP A 128 -6.99 17.86 -0.11
C ASP A 128 -8.41 18.38 0.23
#